data_AF-X0W1M3-F1
#
_entry.id   AF-X0W1M3-F1
#
_cell.length_a   1.000
_cell.length_b   1.000
_cell.length_c   1.000
_cell.angle_alpha   90.00
_cell.angle_beta   90.00
_cell.angle_gamma   90.00
#
_symmetry.space_group_name_H-M   'P 1'
#
loop_
_entity.id
_entity.type
_entity.pdbx_description
1 polymer ?
#
loop_
_entity_poly.entity_id
_entity_poly.type
_entity_poly.pdbx_seq_one_letter_code
_entity_poly.pdbx_strand_id
1 'polypeptide(L)'
;ELGTPASVPAVRRAMQLLEQAEIIERLRGWDKQAQVRLPDDEQLELRAPLTNDRQRRVLSALVQLGKRARANEFLCSPPQLCASAGLDPARLAPVMRTICKKTEVVYIPPFRGIATRVIQRKLKADRLAELVDFDRLARLRQHELARLQTMISYAESGDCYRNLILEYFGDRYEGVCRRCDNCLADHAQPAAHTAANDQQAVAVIRKILSAVARLERQGSGGGFGRSMVVKLLAGSKSRQLTNRGLDRLPTYGALR
;
A
#
# COMPACT_ATOMS: atom_id res chain seq x y z
N GLU A 1 20.77 9.94 0.52
CA GLU A 1 19.86 9.90 1.66
C GLU A 1 18.70 8.97 1.30
N LEU A 2 18.63 7.78 1.91
CA LEU A 2 17.49 6.88 1.70
C LEU A 2 16.32 7.48 2.49
N GLY A 3 15.41 8.14 1.75
CA GLY A 3 14.21 8.77 2.31
C GLY A 3 13.37 7.80 3.13
N THR A 4 12.47 8.38 3.93
CA THR A 4 11.48 7.71 4.77
C THR A 4 10.98 6.39 4.16
N PRO A 5 10.94 5.28 4.91
CA PRO A 5 10.57 3.98 4.36
C PRO A 5 9.19 4.07 3.71
N ALA A 6 9.14 3.77 2.41
CA ALA A 6 7.91 3.80 1.64
C ALA A 6 6.89 2.82 2.26
N SER A 7 5.63 3.24 2.34
CA SER A 7 4.56 2.40 2.87
C SER A 7 4.36 1.16 1.98
N VAL A 8 3.94 0.04 2.58
CA VAL A 8 3.67 -1.21 1.84
C VAL A 8 2.68 -0.98 0.67
N PRO A 9 1.60 -0.18 0.81
CA PRO A 9 0.73 0.16 -0.32
C PRO A 9 1.45 0.95 -1.42
N ALA A 10 2.35 1.88 -1.08
CA ALA A 10 3.11 2.65 -2.05
C ALA A 10 4.06 1.75 -2.86
N VAL A 11 4.77 0.82 -2.19
CA VAL A 11 5.62 -0.17 -2.86
C VAL A 11 4.79 -1.06 -3.78
N ARG A 12 3.62 -1.51 -3.35
CA ARG A 12 2.71 -2.32 -4.18
C ARG A 12 2.26 -1.56 -5.42
N ARG A 13 1.88 -0.28 -5.28
CA ARG A 13 1.46 0.55 -6.41
C ARG A 13 2.61 0.81 -7.38
N ALA A 14 3.82 1.06 -6.86
CA ALA A 14 5.02 1.20 -7.69
C ALA A 14 5.31 -0.09 -8.47
N MET A 15 5.22 -1.26 -7.84
CA MET A 15 5.36 -2.55 -8.53
C MET A 15 4.31 -2.76 -9.63
N GLN A 16 3.05 -2.34 -9.40
CA GLN A 16 2.02 -2.40 -10.45
C GLN A 16 2.34 -1.47 -11.63
N LEU A 17 2.82 -0.26 -11.37
CA LEU A 17 3.17 0.70 -12.43
C LEU A 17 4.35 0.20 -13.26
N LEU A 18 5.37 -0.37 -12.60
CA LEU A 18 6.52 -0.96 -13.30
C LEU A 18 6.15 -2.21 -14.09
N GLU A 19 5.18 -3.00 -13.62
CA GLU A 19 4.63 -4.15 -14.34
C GLU A 19 3.82 -3.71 -15.57
N GLN A 20 2.98 -2.67 -15.44
CA GLN A 20 2.24 -2.07 -16.56
C GLN A 20 3.13 -1.44 -17.63
N ALA A 21 4.30 -0.93 -17.22
CA ALA A 21 5.32 -0.37 -18.11
C ALA A 21 6.26 -1.44 -18.70
N GLU A 22 6.01 -2.73 -18.46
CA GLU A 22 6.82 -3.86 -18.95
C GLU A 22 8.30 -3.82 -18.50
N ILE A 23 8.61 -3.12 -17.42
CA ILE A 23 9.95 -3.01 -16.85
C ILE A 23 10.26 -4.25 -16.01
N ILE A 24 9.25 -4.71 -15.27
CA ILE A 24 9.30 -5.91 -14.45
C ILE A 24 8.16 -6.84 -14.83
N GLU A 25 8.40 -8.13 -14.64
CA GLU A 25 7.40 -9.19 -14.72
C GLU A 25 7.27 -9.82 -13.35
N ARG A 26 6.04 -9.89 -12.83
CA ARG A 26 5.78 -10.58 -11.57
C ARG A 26 5.42 -12.02 -11.86
N LEU A 27 6.35 -12.91 -11.58
CA LEU A 27 6.16 -14.35 -11.65
C LEU A 27 5.17 -14.73 -10.55
N ARG A 28 3.94 -15.00 -10.98
CA ARG A 28 2.93 -15.63 -10.14
C ARG A 28 3.19 -17.12 -10.14
N GLY A 29 2.79 -17.84 -9.09
CA GLY A 29 2.94 -19.30 -9.02
C GLY A 29 2.22 -20.09 -10.13
N TRP A 30 1.61 -19.42 -11.12
CA TRP A 30 1.06 -19.99 -12.34
C TRP A 30 2.08 -20.14 -13.48
N ASP A 31 3.27 -19.53 -13.39
CA ASP A 31 4.44 -19.99 -14.13
C ASP A 31 4.94 -21.29 -13.48
N LYS A 32 4.09 -22.31 -13.57
CA LYS A 32 4.27 -23.68 -13.08
C LYS A 32 5.33 -24.40 -13.90
N GLN A 33 6.34 -23.72 -14.43
CA GLN A 33 7.36 -24.36 -15.24
C GLN A 33 8.52 -24.77 -14.35
N ALA A 34 8.81 -26.06 -14.35
CA ALA A 34 10.03 -26.63 -13.83
C ALA A 34 11.13 -26.49 -14.90
N GLN A 35 12.36 -26.27 -14.46
CA GLN A 35 13.52 -26.30 -15.34
C GLN A 35 14.17 -27.67 -15.25
N VAL A 36 14.48 -28.26 -16.41
CA VAL A 36 15.11 -29.57 -16.52
C VAL A 36 16.39 -29.41 -17.32
N ARG A 37 17.47 -30.02 -16.85
CA ARG A 37 18.70 -30.23 -17.62
C ARG A 37 18.97 -31.72 -17.73
N LEU A 38 19.02 -32.22 -18.95
CA LEU A 38 19.45 -33.57 -19.29
C LEU A 38 20.97 -33.57 -19.52
N PRO A 39 21.68 -34.65 -19.16
CA PRO A 39 23.07 -34.82 -19.55
C PRO A 39 23.21 -35.04 -21.06
N ASP A 40 24.39 -34.75 -21.59
CA ASP A 40 24.77 -35.00 -22.98
C ASP A 40 25.05 -36.49 -23.21
N ASP A 41 24.04 -37.34 -22.99
CA ASP A 41 24.08 -38.79 -23.17
C ASP A 41 22.90 -39.27 -24.02
N GLU A 42 23.17 -39.66 -25.27
CA GLU A 42 22.16 -40.17 -26.21
C GLU A 42 21.55 -41.51 -25.78
N GLN A 43 22.24 -42.27 -24.90
CA GLN A 43 21.81 -43.57 -24.40
C GLN A 43 21.32 -43.52 -22.95
N LEU A 44 21.01 -42.33 -22.43
CA LEU A 44 20.55 -42.11 -21.06
C LEU A 44 19.40 -43.04 -20.65
N GLU A 45 18.43 -43.30 -21.53
CA GLU A 45 17.28 -44.19 -21.24
C GLU A 45 17.71 -45.65 -21.01
N LEU A 46 18.74 -46.14 -21.71
CA LEU A 46 19.24 -47.51 -21.59
C LEU A 46 20.19 -47.68 -20.40
N ARG A 47 21.02 -46.67 -20.12
CA ARG A 47 22.06 -46.73 -19.07
C ARG A 47 21.53 -46.38 -17.68
N ALA A 48 20.41 -45.68 -17.59
CA ALA A 48 19.86 -45.24 -16.32
C ALA A 48 19.50 -46.45 -15.42
N PRO A 49 20.03 -46.56 -14.19
CA PRO A 49 19.79 -47.68 -13.27
C PRO A 49 18.42 -47.59 -12.56
N LEU A 50 17.36 -47.46 -13.36
CA LEU A 50 15.97 -47.32 -12.92
C LEU A 50 15.28 -48.69 -12.93
N THR A 51 14.82 -49.13 -11.76
CA THR A 51 14.17 -50.43 -11.56
C THR A 51 12.64 -50.35 -11.70
N ASN A 52 12.04 -49.19 -11.49
CA ASN A 52 10.59 -49.02 -11.49
C ASN A 52 10.09 -48.46 -12.84
N ASP A 53 9.08 -49.09 -13.43
CA ASP A 53 8.48 -48.65 -14.69
C ASP A 53 7.94 -47.22 -14.66
N ARG A 54 7.50 -46.74 -13.49
CA ARG A 54 7.09 -45.33 -13.33
C ARG A 54 8.26 -44.37 -13.50
N GLN A 55 9.45 -44.73 -13.02
CA GLN A 55 10.65 -43.91 -13.17
C GLN A 55 11.11 -43.88 -14.63
N ARG A 56 11.08 -45.05 -15.31
CA ARG A 56 11.42 -45.15 -16.74
C ARG A 56 10.48 -44.32 -17.62
N ARG A 57 9.17 -44.36 -17.35
CA ARG A 57 8.18 -43.54 -18.07
C ARG A 57 8.40 -42.04 -17.88
N VAL A 58 8.70 -41.59 -16.67
CA VAL A 58 9.01 -40.17 -16.42
C VAL A 58 10.31 -39.75 -17.12
N LEU A 59 11.37 -40.57 -17.04
CA LEU A 59 12.62 -40.29 -17.74
C LEU A 59 12.41 -40.20 -19.25
N SER A 60 11.63 -41.12 -19.83
CA SER A 60 11.33 -41.10 -21.26
C SER A 60 10.51 -39.87 -21.67
N ALA A 61 9.53 -39.47 -20.85
CA ALA A 61 8.79 -38.24 -21.07
C ALA A 61 9.72 -36.99 -21.04
N LEU A 62 10.71 -36.94 -20.14
CA LEU A 62 11.69 -35.86 -20.09
C LEU A 62 12.58 -35.84 -21.34
N VAL A 63 13.10 -36.99 -21.78
CA VAL A 63 13.94 -37.11 -22.98
C VAL A 63 13.15 -36.70 -24.22
N GLN A 64 11.90 -37.11 -24.34
CA GLN A 64 11.02 -36.70 -25.44
C GLN A 64 10.76 -35.19 -25.45
N LEU A 65 10.57 -34.57 -24.27
CA LEU A 65 10.42 -33.12 -24.16
C LEU A 65 11.70 -32.38 -24.55
N GLY A 66 12.88 -32.87 -24.13
CA GLY A 66 14.18 -32.31 -24.55
C GLY A 66 14.39 -32.40 -26.07
N LYS A 67 14.08 -33.55 -26.68
CA LYS A 67 14.12 -33.73 -28.13
C LYS A 67 13.20 -32.74 -28.87
N ARG A 68 11.99 -32.50 -28.37
CA ARG A 68 11.06 -31.49 -28.93
C ARG A 68 11.59 -30.06 -28.78
N ALA A 69 12.25 -29.76 -27.66
CA ALA A 69 12.86 -28.46 -27.41
C ALA A 69 14.18 -28.23 -28.16
N ARG A 70 14.77 -29.28 -28.75
CA ARG A 70 16.11 -29.28 -29.38
C ARG A 70 17.20 -28.73 -28.45
N ALA A 71 17.05 -28.96 -27.15
CA ALA A 71 17.95 -28.46 -26.12
C ALA A 71 18.00 -29.44 -24.96
N ASN A 72 19.18 -29.58 -24.37
CA ASN A 72 19.37 -30.38 -23.16
C ASN A 72 18.91 -29.63 -21.90
N GLU A 73 18.72 -28.31 -22.00
CA GLU A 73 18.12 -27.48 -20.96
C GLU A 73 16.80 -26.87 -21.45
N PHE A 74 15.70 -27.15 -20.76
CA PHE A 74 14.36 -26.71 -21.17
C PHE A 74 13.42 -26.50 -19.98
N LEU A 75 12.34 -25.77 -20.23
CA LEU A 75 11.25 -25.57 -19.28
C LEU A 75 10.13 -26.58 -19.56
N CYS A 76 9.54 -27.15 -18.51
CA CYS A 76 8.43 -28.08 -18.62
C CYS A 76 7.35 -27.83 -17.56
N SER A 77 6.09 -28.09 -17.91
CA SER A 77 4.97 -28.01 -16.96
C SER A 77 4.80 -29.35 -16.24
N PRO A 78 4.93 -29.44 -14.90
CA PRO A 78 4.75 -30.68 -14.13
C PRO A 78 3.42 -31.39 -14.39
N PRO A 79 2.26 -30.70 -14.53
CA PRO A 79 1.01 -31.35 -14.94
C PRO A 79 1.11 -32.05 -16.30
N GLN A 80 1.74 -31.43 -17.30
CA GLN A 80 1.91 -32.02 -18.63
C GLN A 80 2.87 -33.20 -18.58
N LEU A 81 3.97 -33.08 -17.83
CA LEU A 81 4.92 -34.18 -17.62
C LEU A 81 4.25 -35.40 -16.96
N CYS A 82 3.43 -35.16 -15.93
CA CYS A 82 2.63 -36.21 -15.27
C CYS A 82 1.65 -36.88 -16.24
N ALA A 83 0.94 -36.10 -17.07
CA ALA A 83 0.02 -36.63 -18.06
C ALA A 83 0.73 -37.51 -19.10
N SER A 84 1.88 -37.07 -19.63
CA SER A 84 2.67 -37.84 -20.60
C SER A 84 3.29 -39.11 -19.99
N ALA A 85 3.63 -39.10 -18.71
CA ALA A 85 4.19 -40.28 -18.02
C ALA A 85 3.11 -41.22 -17.44
N GLY A 86 1.82 -40.84 -17.46
CA GLY A 86 0.74 -41.56 -16.79
C GLY A 86 0.94 -41.66 -15.27
N LEU A 87 1.36 -40.56 -14.63
CA LEU A 87 1.70 -40.48 -13.20
C LEU A 87 0.79 -39.48 -12.47
N ASP A 88 0.33 -39.85 -11.28
CA ASP A 88 -0.35 -38.94 -10.35
C ASP A 88 0.58 -37.76 -9.95
N PRO A 89 0.14 -36.49 -10.07
CA PRO A 89 0.91 -35.30 -9.65
C PRO A 89 1.53 -35.39 -8.25
N ALA A 90 0.84 -36.02 -7.28
CA ALA A 90 1.36 -36.18 -5.92
C ALA A 90 2.63 -37.04 -5.86
N ARG A 91 2.83 -37.91 -6.86
CA ARG A 91 3.95 -38.85 -6.95
C ARG A 91 5.13 -38.34 -7.77
N LEU A 92 5.02 -37.18 -8.41
CA LEU A 92 6.10 -36.64 -9.24
C LEU A 92 7.36 -36.29 -8.43
N ALA A 93 7.22 -35.59 -7.31
CA ALA A 93 8.38 -35.13 -6.54
C ALA A 93 9.25 -36.27 -5.98
N PRO A 94 8.69 -37.37 -5.43
CA PRO A 94 9.47 -38.55 -5.03
C PRO A 94 10.16 -39.27 -6.19
N VAL A 95 9.46 -39.42 -7.33
CA VAL A 95 10.01 -40.07 -8.53
C VAL A 95 11.17 -39.25 -9.09
N MET A 96 10.98 -37.93 -9.22
CA MET A 96 12.00 -37.02 -9.71
C MET A 96 13.24 -36.99 -8.81
N ARG A 97 13.06 -36.97 -7.48
CA ARG A 97 14.16 -37.11 -6.52
C ARG A 97 14.99 -38.37 -6.74
N THR A 98 14.33 -39.48 -7.10
CA THR A 98 15.04 -40.74 -7.35
C THR A 98 15.78 -40.71 -8.68
N ILE A 99 15.18 -40.13 -9.72
CA ILE A 99 15.80 -39.95 -11.03
C ILE A 99 17.04 -39.06 -10.90
N CYS A 100 16.93 -37.86 -10.31
CA CYS A 100 18.07 -36.96 -10.11
C CYS A 100 19.19 -37.56 -9.24
N LYS A 101 18.87 -38.54 -8.38
CA LYS A 101 19.88 -39.22 -7.55
C LYS A 101 20.61 -40.32 -8.31
N LYS A 102 19.92 -41.01 -9.21
CA LYS A 102 20.42 -42.19 -9.94
C LYS A 102 20.96 -41.86 -11.33
N THR A 103 20.71 -40.65 -11.81
CA THR A 103 21.09 -40.17 -13.14
C THR A 103 21.63 -38.74 -13.00
N GLU A 104 22.31 -38.23 -14.02
CA GLU A 104 22.82 -36.86 -14.05
C GLU A 104 21.75 -35.81 -14.43
N VAL A 105 20.46 -36.19 -14.42
CA VAL A 105 19.36 -35.27 -14.71
C VAL A 105 19.18 -34.27 -13.57
N VAL A 106 19.22 -32.98 -13.90
CA VAL A 106 18.93 -31.89 -12.96
C VAL A 106 17.48 -31.44 -13.14
N TYR A 107 16.73 -31.39 -12.03
CA TYR A 107 15.36 -30.90 -12.00
C TYR A 107 15.24 -29.79 -10.95
N ILE A 108 14.86 -28.60 -11.40
CA ILE A 108 14.53 -27.47 -10.55
C ILE A 108 13.00 -27.35 -10.53
N PRO A 109 12.32 -27.61 -9.38
CA PRO A 109 10.88 -27.54 -9.29
C PRO A 109 10.35 -26.15 -9.65
N PRO A 110 9.07 -26.04 -10.08
CA PRO A 110 8.50 -24.74 -10.38
C PRO A 110 8.57 -23.86 -9.13
N PHE A 111 8.90 -22.59 -9.35
CA PHE A 111 9.03 -21.64 -8.26
C PHE A 111 7.72 -21.53 -7.48
N ARG A 112 7.77 -21.81 -6.18
CA ARG A 112 6.64 -21.66 -5.26
C ARG A 112 6.79 -20.33 -4.53
N GLY A 113 6.27 -19.25 -5.11
CA GLY A 113 6.28 -17.95 -4.47
C GLY A 113 5.85 -16.80 -5.38
N ILE A 114 6.11 -15.58 -4.92
CA ILE A 114 6.03 -14.35 -5.70
C ILE A 114 7.46 -13.95 -6.02
N ALA A 115 7.83 -13.99 -7.30
CA ALA A 115 9.14 -13.49 -7.76
C ALA A 115 8.92 -12.33 -8.71
N THR A 116 9.92 -11.45 -8.78
CA THR A 116 9.93 -10.32 -9.70
C THR A 116 11.12 -10.48 -10.61
N ARG A 117 10.86 -10.63 -11.91
CA ARG A 117 11.89 -10.67 -12.95
C ARG A 117 12.02 -9.28 -13.55
N VAL A 118 13.22 -8.71 -13.51
CA VAL A 118 13.50 -7.44 -14.18
C VAL A 118 13.78 -7.74 -15.65
N ILE A 119 12.89 -7.29 -16.54
CA ILE A 119 13.02 -7.46 -17.99
C ILE A 119 14.06 -6.45 -18.50
N GLN A 120 13.87 -5.16 -18.21
CA GLN A 120 14.72 -4.09 -18.73
C GLN A 120 15.87 -3.72 -17.78
N ARG A 121 16.83 -4.63 -17.59
CA ARG A 121 17.97 -4.42 -16.65
C ARG A 121 18.85 -3.21 -16.95
N LYS A 122 18.87 -2.74 -18.20
CA LYS A 122 19.69 -1.60 -18.66
C LYS A 122 18.93 -0.27 -18.68
N LEU A 123 17.68 -0.23 -18.22
CA LEU A 123 16.90 1.00 -18.17
C LEU A 123 17.53 1.96 -17.15
N LYS A 124 17.86 3.17 -17.59
CA LYS A 124 18.30 4.26 -16.71
C LYS A 124 17.09 4.94 -16.09
N ALA A 125 17.24 5.43 -14.86
CA ALA A 125 16.17 6.10 -14.11
C ALA A 125 15.54 7.28 -14.87
N ASP A 126 16.33 8.03 -15.62
CA ASP A 126 15.85 9.22 -16.35
C ASP A 126 14.83 8.88 -17.43
N ARG A 127 14.94 7.69 -18.05
CA ARG A 127 13.99 7.21 -19.06
C ARG A 127 12.73 6.59 -18.45
N LEU A 128 12.66 6.46 -17.12
CA LEU A 128 11.46 5.95 -16.46
C LEU A 128 10.26 6.87 -16.68
N ALA A 129 10.49 8.18 -16.78
CA ALA A 129 9.46 9.18 -17.07
C ALA A 129 8.81 9.02 -18.45
N GLU A 130 9.51 8.39 -19.40
CA GLU A 130 8.94 8.07 -20.73
C GLU A 130 7.99 6.87 -20.67
N LEU A 131 8.18 5.97 -19.70
CA LEU A 131 7.44 4.72 -19.56
C LEU A 131 6.32 4.79 -18.50
N VAL A 132 6.40 5.73 -17.57
CA VAL A 132 5.43 5.94 -16.49
C VAL A 132 4.89 7.36 -16.56
N ASP A 133 3.58 7.49 -16.74
CA ASP A 133 2.88 8.78 -16.77
C ASP A 133 2.75 9.37 -15.36
N PHE A 134 3.78 10.11 -14.95
CA PHE A 134 3.82 10.81 -13.66
C PHE A 134 2.80 11.95 -13.57
N ASP A 135 2.46 12.58 -14.69
CA ASP A 135 1.46 13.66 -14.72
C ASP A 135 0.07 13.13 -14.39
N ARG A 136 -0.29 11.95 -14.90
CA ARG A 136 -1.52 11.26 -14.51
C ARG A 136 -1.54 10.94 -13.02
N LEU A 137 -0.43 10.49 -12.44
CA LEU A 137 -0.34 10.22 -11.01
C LEU A 137 -0.51 11.51 -10.19
N ALA A 138 0.05 12.63 -10.64
CA ALA A 138 -0.12 13.93 -10.02
C ALA A 138 -1.59 14.40 -10.08
N ARG A 139 -2.27 14.27 -11.22
CA ARG A 139 -3.71 14.57 -11.37
C ARG A 139 -4.58 13.70 -10.46
N LEU A 140 -4.29 12.40 -10.37
CA LEU A 140 -4.99 11.49 -9.46
C LEU A 140 -4.83 11.92 -8.00
N ARG A 141 -3.61 12.28 -7.59
CA ARG A 141 -3.35 12.80 -6.24
C ARG A 141 -4.14 14.08 -5.96
N GLN A 142 -4.17 15.03 -6.90
CA GLN A 142 -4.96 16.25 -6.76
C GLN A 142 -6.45 15.94 -6.59
N HIS A 143 -6.98 14.99 -7.35
CA HIS A 143 -8.38 14.57 -7.26
C HIS A 143 -8.70 13.87 -5.93
N GLU A 144 -7.80 13.01 -5.42
CA GLU A 144 -7.94 12.39 -4.10
C GLU A 144 -7.90 13.42 -2.97
N LEU A 145 -7.03 14.43 -3.07
CA LEU A 145 -6.98 15.54 -2.13
C LEU A 145 -8.25 16.39 -2.18
N ALA A 146 -8.79 16.65 -3.38
CA ALA A 146 -10.06 17.36 -3.53
C ALA A 146 -11.22 16.59 -2.86
N ARG A 147 -11.30 15.26 -3.05
CA ARG A 147 -12.29 14.42 -2.36
C ARG A 147 -12.14 14.44 -0.85
N LEU A 148 -10.91 14.40 -0.34
CA LEU A 148 -10.64 14.55 1.08
C LEU A 148 -11.14 15.91 1.60
N GLN A 149 -10.85 16.98 0.86
CA GLN A 149 -11.31 18.32 1.20
C GLN A 149 -12.84 18.39 1.23
N THR A 150 -13.53 17.75 0.30
CA THR A 150 -15.00 17.63 0.33
C THR A 150 -15.50 16.95 1.60
N MET A 151 -14.83 15.88 2.06
CA MET A 151 -15.20 15.19 3.29
C MET A 151 -14.92 16.01 4.55
N ILE A 152 -13.84 16.80 4.55
CA ILE A 152 -13.56 17.77 5.61
C ILE A 152 -14.67 18.82 5.66
N SER A 153 -14.98 19.43 4.51
CA SER A 153 -16.08 20.40 4.39
C SER A 153 -17.43 19.81 4.80
N TYR A 154 -17.70 18.55 4.48
CA TYR A 154 -18.89 17.84 4.94
C TYR A 154 -18.94 17.72 6.47
N ALA A 155 -17.83 17.32 7.11
CA ALA A 155 -17.76 17.15 8.55
C ALA A 155 -17.78 18.48 9.34
N GLU A 156 -17.32 19.57 8.72
CA GLU A 156 -17.27 20.90 9.32
C GLU A 156 -18.47 21.79 8.94
N SER A 157 -19.34 21.34 8.04
CA SER A 157 -20.49 22.12 7.59
C SER A 157 -21.57 22.24 8.68
N GLY A 158 -22.19 23.42 8.76
CA GLY A 158 -23.42 23.65 9.53
C GLY A 158 -24.70 23.35 8.75
N ASP A 159 -24.62 23.00 7.47
CA ASP A 159 -25.75 22.74 6.60
C ASP A 159 -26.37 21.36 6.85
N CYS A 160 -27.54 21.10 6.26
CA CYS A 160 -28.17 19.79 6.38
C CYS A 160 -27.31 18.68 5.74
N TYR A 161 -26.79 17.74 6.56
CA TYR A 161 -25.96 16.63 6.08
C TYR A 161 -26.61 15.81 4.96
N ARG A 162 -27.93 15.59 5.04
CA ARG A 162 -28.65 14.86 3.98
C ARG A 162 -28.54 15.58 2.64
N ASN A 163 -28.65 16.90 2.62
CA ASN A 163 -28.58 17.68 1.38
C ASN A 163 -27.17 17.62 0.79
N LEU A 164 -26.14 17.76 1.64
CA LEU A 164 -24.75 17.66 1.21
C LEU A 164 -24.43 16.28 0.61
N ILE A 165 -24.93 15.21 1.21
CA ILE A 165 -24.76 13.84 0.68
C ILE A 165 -25.44 13.72 -0.68
N LEU A 166 -26.69 14.17 -0.81
CA LEU A 166 -27.44 14.10 -2.07
C LEU A 166 -26.74 14.89 -3.17
N GLU A 167 -26.33 16.14 -2.87
CA GLU A 167 -25.64 17.01 -3.82
C GLU A 167 -24.32 16.38 -4.31
N TYR A 168 -23.56 15.77 -3.41
CA TYR A 168 -22.33 15.06 -3.76
C TYR A 168 -22.56 13.92 -4.77
N PHE A 169 -23.69 13.21 -4.68
CA PHE A 169 -24.06 12.15 -5.61
C PHE A 169 -24.85 12.64 -6.84
N GLY A 170 -25.09 13.94 -6.96
CA GLY A 170 -25.80 14.56 -8.09
C GLY A 170 -27.33 14.69 -7.91
N ASP A 171 -27.84 14.31 -6.75
CA ASP A 171 -29.25 14.49 -6.38
C ASP A 171 -29.46 15.87 -5.72
N ARG A 172 -30.64 16.46 -5.89
CA ARG A 172 -31.00 17.73 -5.21
C ARG A 172 -32.25 17.54 -4.38
N TYR A 173 -32.25 18.13 -3.19
CA TYR A 173 -33.40 18.18 -2.31
C TYR A 173 -33.68 19.62 -1.90
N GLU A 174 -34.91 20.06 -2.14
CA GLU A 174 -35.37 21.38 -1.72
C GLU A 174 -35.93 21.29 -0.30
N GLY A 175 -35.27 21.97 0.65
CA GLY A 175 -35.66 22.02 2.06
C GLY A 175 -34.66 21.36 3.00
N VAL A 176 -34.99 21.30 4.30
CA VAL A 176 -34.14 20.71 5.35
C VAL A 176 -34.66 19.35 5.78
N CYS A 177 -33.77 18.40 6.04
CA CYS A 177 -34.21 17.03 6.34
C CYS A 177 -34.85 16.86 7.72
N ARG A 178 -34.65 17.78 8.67
CA ARG A 178 -35.18 17.74 10.05
C ARG A 178 -34.90 16.46 10.86
N ARG A 179 -33.90 15.66 10.47
CA ARG A 179 -33.46 14.46 11.22
C ARG A 179 -31.95 14.38 11.44
N CYS A 180 -31.13 15.11 10.70
CA CYS A 180 -29.68 15.10 10.91
C CYS A 180 -29.30 16.01 12.08
N ASP A 181 -28.14 15.76 12.68
CA ASP A 181 -27.65 16.50 13.86
C ASP A 181 -27.68 18.02 13.65
N ASN A 182 -27.24 18.51 12.48
CA ASN A 182 -27.28 19.94 12.18
C ASN A 182 -28.71 20.52 12.18
N CYS A 183 -29.69 19.81 11.62
CA CYS A 183 -31.08 20.28 11.67
C CYS A 183 -31.67 20.19 13.08
N LEU A 184 -31.26 19.20 13.88
CA LEU A 184 -31.74 19.06 15.25
C LEU A 184 -31.13 20.14 16.16
N ALA A 185 -29.86 20.49 15.93
CA ALA A 185 -29.15 21.57 16.63
C ALA A 185 -29.74 22.95 16.30
N ASP A 186 -30.13 23.21 15.05
CA ASP A 186 -30.76 24.47 14.61
C ASP A 186 -32.18 24.66 15.20
N HIS A 187 -32.86 23.56 15.56
CA HIS A 187 -34.15 23.58 16.24
C HIS A 187 -34.06 23.60 17.78
N ALA A 188 -32.90 23.31 18.36
CA ALA A 188 -32.64 23.65 19.74
C ALA A 188 -32.57 25.18 19.83
N GLN A 189 -33.36 25.80 20.72
CA GLN A 189 -33.41 27.26 20.85
C GLN A 189 -31.98 27.82 20.81
N PRO A 190 -31.62 28.66 19.81
CA PRO A 190 -30.31 29.27 19.81
C PRO A 190 -30.22 30.08 21.09
N ALA A 191 -29.26 29.75 21.95
CA ALA A 191 -28.89 30.63 23.04
C ALA A 191 -28.61 32.00 22.39
N ALA A 192 -29.50 32.97 22.62
CA ALA A 192 -29.62 34.16 21.82
C ALA A 192 -28.23 34.75 21.47
N HIS A 193 -27.87 34.75 20.19
CA HIS A 193 -26.71 35.46 19.68
C HIS A 193 -26.96 36.96 19.86
N THR A 194 -26.62 37.47 21.03
CA THR A 194 -26.67 38.89 21.36
C THR A 194 -25.31 39.51 21.03
N ALA A 195 -25.29 40.82 20.74
CA ALA A 195 -24.03 41.56 20.55
C ALA A 195 -23.04 41.42 21.73
N ALA A 196 -23.55 41.09 22.93
CA ALA A 196 -22.75 40.75 24.11
C ALA A 196 -21.98 39.42 23.95
N ASN A 197 -22.59 38.40 23.33
CA ASN A 197 -21.94 37.12 23.03
C ASN A 197 -20.83 37.29 21.99
N ASP A 198 -21.00 38.17 21.01
CA ASP A 198 -19.97 38.46 20.02
C ASP A 198 -18.77 39.20 20.63
N GLN A 199 -19.00 40.18 21.51
CA GLN A 199 -17.93 40.85 22.23
C GLN A 199 -17.16 39.91 23.16
N GLN A 200 -17.87 38.99 23.83
CA GLN A 200 -17.27 37.98 24.69
C GLN A 200 -16.47 36.95 23.87
N ALA A 201 -16.99 36.52 22.72
CA ALA A 201 -16.27 35.65 21.77
C ALA A 201 -14.99 36.32 21.25
N VAL A 202 -15.08 37.59 20.82
CA VAL A 202 -13.91 38.37 20.38
C VAL A 202 -12.88 38.51 21.50
N ALA A 203 -13.31 38.71 22.74
CA ALA A 203 -12.40 38.78 23.89
C ALA A 203 -11.68 37.44 24.14
N VAL A 204 -12.38 36.30 24.03
CA VAL A 204 -11.78 34.96 24.15
C VAL A 204 -10.78 34.72 23.02
N ILE A 205 -11.15 35.05 21.77
CA ILE A 205 -10.26 34.92 20.60
C ILE A 205 -8.98 35.75 20.80
N ARG A 206 -9.11 37.02 21.24
CA ARG A 206 -7.95 37.88 21.54
C ARG A 206 -7.04 37.29 22.61
N LYS A 207 -7.60 36.70 23.67
CA LYS A 207 -6.83 36.02 24.72
C LYS A 207 -6.07 34.81 24.17
N ILE A 208 -6.71 34.00 23.32
CA ILE A 208 -6.08 32.84 22.67
C ILE A 208 -4.92 33.30 21.76
N LEU A 209 -5.17 34.27 20.87
CA LEU A 209 -4.14 34.78 19.95
C LEU A 209 -2.97 35.43 20.69
N SER A 210 -3.25 36.19 21.77
CA SER A 210 -2.21 36.76 22.63
C SER A 210 -1.35 35.68 23.29
N ALA A 211 -1.95 34.57 23.72
CA ALA A 211 -1.22 33.43 24.28
C ALA A 211 -0.33 32.73 23.25
N VAL A 212 -0.84 32.49 22.04
CA VAL A 212 -0.06 31.90 20.93
C VAL A 212 1.14 32.79 20.57
N ALA A 213 0.92 34.09 20.36
CA ALA A 213 1.98 35.03 20.01
C ALA A 213 3.07 35.14 21.10
N ARG A 214 2.70 35.03 22.38
CA ARG A 214 3.67 35.03 23.50
C ARG A 214 4.47 33.73 23.58
N LEU A 215 3.82 32.60 23.30
CA LEU A 215 4.49 31.30 23.24
C LEU A 215 5.50 31.25 22.09
N GLU A 216 5.14 31.75 20.90
CA GLU A 216 6.07 31.83 19.76
C GLU A 216 7.31 32.67 20.06
N ARG A 217 7.15 33.81 20.74
CA ARG A 217 8.29 34.68 21.14
C ARG A 217 9.20 34.06 22.20
N GLN A 218 8.67 33.19 23.05
CA GLN A 218 9.44 32.51 24.11
C GLN A 218 10.19 31.27 23.59
N GLY A 219 9.79 30.72 22.44
CA GLY A 219 10.36 29.49 21.90
C GLY A 219 11.32 29.71 20.73
N SER A 220 12.60 29.93 20.99
CA SER A 220 13.66 29.70 20.00
C SER A 220 13.90 28.19 19.86
N GLY A 221 13.22 27.53 18.91
CA GLY A 221 13.62 26.19 18.44
C GLY A 221 12.56 25.08 18.40
N GLY A 222 11.28 25.36 18.65
CA GLY A 222 10.22 24.36 18.44
C GLY A 222 8.83 24.88 18.79
N GLY A 223 7.92 24.88 17.83
CA GLY A 223 6.55 25.38 18.02
C GLY A 223 5.80 24.65 19.13
N PHE A 224 4.97 25.38 19.88
CA PHE A 224 4.10 24.79 20.91
C PHE A 224 2.80 24.28 20.28
N GLY A 225 2.41 23.04 20.58
CA GLY A 225 1.16 22.46 20.06
C GLY A 225 -0.10 22.99 20.75
N ARG A 226 -1.27 22.82 20.11
CA ARG A 226 -2.60 23.26 20.61
C ARG A 226 -2.85 22.88 22.07
N SER A 227 -2.48 21.67 22.48
CA SER A 227 -2.69 21.18 23.85
C SER A 227 -1.94 22.00 24.90
N MET A 228 -0.77 22.56 24.56
CA MET A 228 0.00 23.43 25.45
C MET A 228 -0.69 24.78 25.64
N VAL A 229 -1.20 25.37 24.54
CA VAL A 229 -1.94 26.63 24.55
C VAL A 229 -3.20 26.50 25.43
N VAL A 230 -3.94 25.40 25.28
CA VAL A 230 -5.13 25.11 26.10
C VAL A 230 -4.76 24.98 27.58
N LYS A 231 -3.71 24.21 27.91
CA LYS A 231 -3.26 24.04 29.30
C LYS A 231 -2.81 25.37 29.92
N LEU A 232 -2.14 26.23 29.16
CA LEU A 232 -1.71 27.56 29.59
C LEU A 232 -2.93 28.43 29.92
N LEU A 233 -3.87 28.57 28.98
CA LEU A 233 -5.05 29.42 29.13
C LEU A 233 -6.00 28.94 30.23
N ALA A 234 -6.10 27.63 30.44
CA ALA A 234 -6.88 27.03 31.53
C ALA A 234 -6.18 27.11 32.90
N GLY A 235 -4.92 27.56 32.96
CA GLY A 235 -4.17 27.66 34.22
C GLY A 235 -3.81 26.28 34.81
N SER A 236 -3.51 25.31 33.95
CA SER A 236 -3.16 23.95 34.37
C SER A 236 -1.79 23.91 35.07
N LYS A 237 -1.70 23.24 36.21
CA LYS A 237 -0.44 23.01 36.96
C LYS A 237 0.45 21.92 36.36
N SER A 238 0.42 21.75 35.03
CA SER A 238 1.19 20.70 34.37
C SER A 238 2.70 20.95 34.55
N ARG A 239 3.45 19.91 34.90
CA ARG A 239 4.92 19.96 35.04
C ARG A 239 5.63 20.48 33.78
N GLN A 240 5.02 20.28 32.61
CA GLN A 240 5.55 20.81 31.34
C GLN A 240 5.46 22.34 31.23
N LEU A 241 4.43 22.96 31.83
CA LEU A 241 4.26 24.41 31.85
C LEU A 241 5.25 25.06 32.82
N THR A 242 5.36 24.50 34.04
CA THR A 242 6.26 25.02 35.09
C THR A 242 7.73 24.83 34.75
N ASN A 243 8.13 23.67 34.21
CA ASN A 243 9.52 23.43 33.79
C ASN A 243 9.99 24.40 32.70
N ARG A 244 9.06 24.98 31.94
CA ARG A 244 9.35 25.94 30.86
C ARG A 244 9.07 27.38 31.27
N GLY A 245 8.75 27.64 32.54
CA GLY A 245 8.44 28.97 33.07
C GLY A 245 7.20 29.63 32.48
N LEU A 246 6.33 28.86 31.82
CA LEU A 246 5.15 29.36 31.11
C LEU A 246 4.02 29.76 32.06
N ASP A 247 4.07 29.28 33.30
CA ASP A 247 3.21 29.68 34.42
C ASP A 247 3.40 31.14 34.85
N ARG A 248 4.52 31.77 34.47
CA ARG A 248 4.82 33.18 34.76
C ARG A 248 4.28 34.14 33.71
N LEU A 249 3.74 33.63 32.60
CA LEU A 249 3.20 34.47 31.54
C LEU A 249 1.86 35.11 31.98
N PRO A 250 1.59 36.36 31.59
CA PRO A 250 0.33 37.03 31.92
C PRO A 250 -0.91 36.38 31.28
N THR A 251 -0.72 35.49 30.31
CA THR A 251 -1.78 34.70 29.67
C THR A 251 -2.08 33.38 30.38
N TYR A 252 -1.32 33.03 31.43
CA TYR A 252 -1.59 31.84 32.24
C TYR A 252 -2.92 32.01 32.99
N GLY A 253 -3.86 31.09 32.78
CA GLY A 253 -5.18 31.13 33.40
C GLY A 253 -6.11 32.22 32.86
N ALA A 254 -5.82 32.82 31.70
CA ALA A 254 -6.62 33.92 31.15
C ALA A 254 -8.07 33.55 30.79
N LEU A 255 -8.37 32.25 30.66
CA LEU A 255 -9.71 31.70 30.40
C LEU A 255 -10.20 30.78 31.53
N ARG A 256 -9.68 30.97 32.75
CA ARG A 256 -10.13 30.25 33.94
C ARG A 256 -11.50 30.75 34.41
#